data_AF-A0AAU4RGX0-F1
#
_entry.id   AF-A0AAU4RGX0-F1
#
_cell.length_a   1.000
_cell.length_b   1.000
_cell.length_c   1.000
_cell.angle_alpha   90.00
_cell.angle_beta   90.00
_cell.angle_gamma   90.00
#
_symmetry.space_group_name_H-M   'P 1'
#
loop_
_entity.id
_entity.type
_entity.pdbx_description
1 polymer ?
#
loop_
_entity_poly.entity_id
_entity_poly.type
_entity_poly.pdbx_seq_one_letter_code
_entity_poly.pdbx_strand_id
1 'polypeptide(L)'
;MNDIAGTADSVDPAPGGTALPVLVEEVQRILDRPPARLTAELHLQHDLGFDSVMMLQLKGCLEARFPALREASLPDMLLGVQTIGALAGRLERMAGLPVA
;
A
#
# COMPACT_ATOMS: atom_id res chain seq x y z
N MET A 1 -27.49 -13.56 -24.29
CA MET A 1 -26.14 -12.99 -24.50
C MET A 1 -25.73 -12.35 -23.19
N ASN A 2 -24.58 -12.75 -22.63
CA ASN A 2 -24.14 -12.38 -21.29
C ASN A 2 -23.83 -10.88 -21.17
N ASP A 3 -24.34 -10.29 -20.09
CA ASP A 3 -24.07 -8.93 -19.64
C ASP A 3 -22.65 -8.83 -19.06
N ILE A 4 -22.00 -7.70 -19.30
CA ILE A 4 -20.59 -7.41 -19.03
C ILE A 4 -20.35 -7.08 -17.55
N ALA A 5 -20.08 -8.10 -16.74
CA ALA A 5 -19.56 -7.91 -15.39
C ALA A 5 -18.05 -7.57 -15.42
N GLY A 6 -17.71 -6.37 -14.96
CA GLY A 6 -16.45 -5.95 -14.35
C GLY A 6 -15.16 -6.58 -14.86
N THR A 7 -14.52 -5.97 -15.86
CA THR A 7 -13.11 -6.24 -16.20
C THR A 7 -12.26 -5.05 -15.79
N ALA A 8 -11.84 -5.00 -14.53
CA ALA A 8 -10.72 -4.17 -14.07
C ALA A 8 -10.23 -4.60 -12.67
N ASP A 9 -10.09 -5.90 -12.43
CA ASP A 9 -9.31 -6.40 -11.29
C ASP A 9 -8.24 -7.34 -11.84
N SER A 10 -7.15 -6.75 -12.33
CA SER A 10 -5.94 -7.47 -12.74
C SER A 10 -4.82 -6.46 -12.94
N VAL A 11 -4.17 -6.12 -11.84
CA VAL A 11 -2.72 -6.29 -11.64
C VAL A 11 -2.60 -6.34 -10.11
N ASP A 12 -2.70 -7.54 -9.54
CA ASP A 12 -2.17 -7.78 -8.20
C ASP A 12 -0.69 -8.11 -8.41
N PRO A 13 0.24 -7.16 -8.17
CA PRO A 13 1.65 -7.52 -8.09
C PRO A 13 1.78 -8.41 -6.87
N ALA A 14 2.29 -9.63 -7.07
CA ALA A 14 2.51 -10.59 -6.01
C ALA A 14 3.11 -9.89 -4.77
N PRO A 15 2.43 -9.94 -3.61
CA PRO A 15 2.91 -9.29 -2.40
C PRO A 15 4.05 -10.13 -1.80
N GLY A 16 5.21 -10.12 -2.45
CA GLY A 16 6.41 -10.88 -2.09
C GLY A 16 7.64 -10.02 -1.87
N GLY A 17 7.47 -8.70 -1.88
CA GLY A 17 8.55 -7.73 -1.86
C GLY A 17 9.02 -7.30 -0.47
N THR A 18 10.17 -6.61 -0.43
CA THR A 18 10.79 -6.07 0.79
C THR A 18 9.96 -4.92 1.40
N ALA A 19 9.15 -4.22 0.60
CA ALA A 19 8.33 -3.11 1.10
C ALA A 19 7.07 -3.56 1.86
N LEU A 20 6.53 -4.75 1.55
CA LEU A 20 5.32 -5.26 2.20
C LEU A 20 5.45 -5.40 3.74
N PRO A 21 6.48 -6.08 4.29
CA PRO A 21 6.60 -6.21 5.75
C PRO A 21 6.82 -4.85 6.45
N VAL A 22 7.56 -3.94 5.81
CA VAL A 22 7.76 -2.57 6.31
C VAL A 22 6.44 -1.82 6.37
N LEU A 23 5.66 -1.89 5.28
CA LEU A 23 4.37 -1.23 5.19
C LEU A 23 3.40 -1.78 6.24
N VAL A 24 3.34 -3.11 6.38
CA VAL A 24 2.53 -3.79 7.39
C VAL A 24 2.93 -3.36 8.80
N GLU A 25 4.21 -3.23 9.10
CA GLU A 25 4.69 -2.74 10.40
C GLU A 25 4.25 -1.29 10.68
N GLU A 26 4.43 -0.38 9.72
CA GLU A 26 4.01 1.02 9.87
C GLU A 26 2.50 1.16 9.98
N VAL A 27 1.75 0.39 9.19
CA VAL A 27 0.29 0.36 9.23
C VAL A 27 -0.21 -0.05 10.61
N GLN A 28 0.37 -1.09 11.21
CA GLN A 28 0.03 -1.51 12.58
C GLN A 28 0.33 -0.43 13.61
N ARG A 29 1.49 0.22 13.47
CA ARG A 29 1.92 1.28 14.36
C ARG A 29 0.96 2.48 14.33
N ILE A 30 0.49 2.85 13.15
CA ILE A 30 -0.43 3.99 12.96
C ILE A 30 -1.83 3.65 13.47
N LEU A 31 -2.30 2.42 13.23
CA LEU A 31 -3.61 1.97 13.70
C LEU A 31 -3.64 1.66 15.20
N ASP A 32 -2.47 1.66 15.87
CA ASP A 32 -2.27 1.33 17.29
C ASP A 32 -3.00 0.04 17.71
N ARG A 33 -3.12 -0.92 16.78
CA ARG A 33 -3.83 -2.19 17.02
C ARG A 33 -2.96 -3.38 16.64
N PRO A 34 -3.02 -4.48 17.42
CA PRO A 34 -2.22 -5.66 17.15
C PRO A 34 -2.59 -6.28 15.80
N PRO A 35 -1.68 -7.03 15.17
CA PRO A 35 -1.94 -7.66 13.89
C PRO A 35 -2.99 -8.76 14.04
N ALA A 36 -4.25 -8.40 13.91
CA ALA A 36 -5.27 -9.34 13.46
C ALA A 36 -5.03 -9.58 11.96
N ARG A 37 -3.94 -10.29 11.65
CA ARG A 37 -3.57 -10.82 10.33
C ARG A 37 -3.80 -9.84 9.17
N LEU A 38 -2.98 -8.80 9.09
CA LEU A 38 -2.97 -7.91 7.93
C LEU A 38 -2.56 -8.71 6.69
N THR A 39 -3.44 -8.76 5.71
CA THR A 39 -3.22 -9.47 4.44
C THR A 39 -3.05 -8.43 3.34
N ALA A 40 -2.25 -8.73 2.31
CA ALA A 40 -1.99 -7.82 1.21
C ALA A 40 -3.27 -7.38 0.47
N GLU A 41 -4.29 -8.21 0.47
CA GLU A 41 -5.60 -7.97 -0.16
C GLU A 41 -6.47 -6.98 0.62
N LEU A 42 -6.12 -6.63 1.88
CA LEU A 42 -6.94 -5.72 2.69
C LEU A 42 -6.90 -4.29 2.13
N HIS A 43 -8.07 -3.66 2.06
CA HIS A 43 -8.20 -2.29 1.63
C HIS A 43 -7.81 -1.33 2.75
N LEU A 44 -6.89 -0.41 2.47
CA LEU A 44 -6.42 0.58 3.45
C LEU A 44 -7.59 1.41 3.99
N GLN A 45 -8.43 1.95 3.12
CA GLN A 45 -9.50 2.88 3.51
C GLN A 45 -10.74 2.14 4.02
N HIS A 46 -11.09 1.03 3.36
CA HIS A 46 -12.36 0.34 3.58
C HIS A 46 -12.28 -0.73 4.67
N ASP A 47 -11.24 -1.57 4.66
CA ASP A 47 -11.07 -2.63 5.67
C ASP A 47 -10.28 -2.13 6.88
N LEU A 48 -9.24 -1.33 6.64
CA LEU A 48 -8.39 -0.84 7.72
C LEU A 48 -8.84 0.49 8.32
N GLY A 49 -9.70 1.25 7.64
CA GLY A 49 -10.14 2.56 8.11
C GLY A 49 -9.05 3.64 8.06
N PHE A 50 -8.13 3.57 7.09
CA PHE A 50 -7.13 4.63 6.89
C PHE A 50 -7.79 5.92 6.42
N ASP A 51 -7.66 6.96 7.24
CA ASP A 51 -8.01 8.32 6.88
C ASP A 51 -6.85 9.05 6.19
N SER A 52 -7.14 10.19 5.56
CA SER A 52 -6.16 11.08 4.93
C SER A 52 -5.02 11.50 5.89
N VAL A 53 -5.32 11.63 7.19
CA VAL A 53 -4.33 11.94 8.23
C VAL A 53 -3.40 10.76 8.47
N MET A 54 -3.94 9.54 8.53
CA MET A 54 -3.15 8.31 8.70
C MET A 54 -2.28 8.04 7.48
N MET A 55 -2.80 8.28 6.28
CA MET A 55 -2.00 8.17 5.06
C MET A 55 -0.84 9.17 5.06
N LEU A 56 -1.06 10.40 5.51
CA LEU A 56 0.01 11.39 5.61
C LEU A 56 1.10 10.97 6.62
N GLN A 57 0.70 10.41 7.76
CA GLN A 57 1.65 9.83 8.71
C GLN A 57 2.41 8.64 8.12
N LEU A 58 1.71 7.74 7.44
CA LEU A 58 2.29 6.58 6.77
C LEU A 58 3.32 7.00 5.74
N LYS A 59 3.00 7.99 4.91
CA LYS A 59 3.95 8.57 3.95
C LYS A 59 5.20 9.10 4.67
N GLY A 60 5.04 9.84 5.77
CA GLY A 60 6.17 10.34 6.56
C GLY A 60 7.09 9.21 7.07
N CYS A 61 6.52 8.11 7.57
CA CYS A 61 7.29 6.94 7.98
C CYS A 61 7.99 6.26 6.80
N LEU A 62 7.30 6.11 5.67
CA LEU A 62 7.84 5.52 4.46
C LEU A 62 8.96 6.38 3.87
N GLU A 63 8.85 7.71 3.88
CA GLU A 63 9.90 8.65 3.46
C GLU A 63 11.13 8.63 4.36
N ALA A 64 10.97 8.26 5.63
CA ALA A 64 12.07 8.06 6.55
C ALA A 64 12.85 6.78 6.24
N ARG A 65 12.16 5.70 5.84
CA ARG A 65 12.77 4.42 5.46
C ARG A 65 13.27 4.37 4.01
N PHE A 66 12.53 4.99 3.10
CA PHE A 66 12.80 5.02 1.67
C PHE A 66 12.94 6.47 1.20
N PRO A 67 14.17 7.02 1.17
CA PRO A 67 14.39 8.42 0.78
C PRO A 67 13.96 8.71 -0.66
N ALA A 68 13.91 7.70 -1.54
CA ALA A 68 13.41 7.82 -2.92
C ALA A 68 11.92 8.22 -3.00
N LEU A 69 11.13 7.96 -1.95
CA LEU A 69 9.71 8.33 -1.92
C LEU A 69 9.48 9.81 -1.55
N ARG A 70 10.53 10.53 -1.12
CA ARG A 70 10.40 11.94 -0.70
C ARG A 70 9.98 12.87 -1.84
N GLU A 71 10.35 12.51 -3.05
CA GLU A 71 9.99 13.26 -4.26
C GLU A 71 8.55 12.96 -4.69
N ALA A 72 7.96 11.89 -4.17
CA ALA A 72 6.60 11.49 -4.51
C ALA A 72 5.55 12.17 -3.63
N SER A 73 4.46 12.58 -4.27
CA SER A 73 3.28 13.08 -3.57
C SER A 73 2.41 11.93 -3.07
N LEU A 74 1.77 12.11 -1.91
CA LEU A 74 0.80 11.16 -1.35
C LEU A 74 -0.26 10.68 -2.37
N PRO A 75 -0.93 11.57 -3.12
CA PRO A 75 -1.89 11.13 -4.13
C PRO A 75 -1.25 10.29 -5.26
N ASP A 76 0.02 10.52 -5.60
CA ASP A 76 0.71 9.74 -6.62
C ASP A 76 1.05 8.32 -6.12
N MET A 77 1.49 8.22 -4.86
CA MET A 77 1.70 6.93 -4.17
C MET A 77 0.42 6.12 -4.08
N LEU A 78 -0.72 6.78 -3.90
CA LEU A 78 -2.04 6.17 -3.75
C LEU A 78 -2.78 6.02 -5.08
N LEU A 79 -2.22 6.51 -6.19
CA LEU A 79 -2.89 6.52 -7.48
C LEU A 79 -3.08 5.09 -7.99
N GLY A 80 -4.34 4.65 -8.03
CA GLY A 80 -4.70 3.28 -8.40
C GLY A 80 -4.40 2.24 -7.31
N VAL A 81 -4.16 2.68 -6.07
CA VAL A 81 -3.80 1.81 -4.95
C VAL A 81 -4.90 1.86 -3.90
N GLN A 82 -5.51 0.71 -3.65
CA GLN A 82 -6.56 0.56 -2.63
C GLN A 82 -6.15 -0.45 -1.55
N THR A 83 -5.30 -1.42 -1.89
CA THR A 83 -4.88 -2.52 -1.02
C THR A 83 -3.45 -2.34 -0.50
N ILE A 84 -3.12 -3.02 0.61
CA ILE A 84 -1.77 -3.02 1.19
C ILE A 84 -0.74 -3.55 0.17
N GLY A 85 -1.06 -4.62 -0.54
CA GLY A 85 -0.19 -5.24 -1.55
C GLY A 85 0.09 -4.31 -2.72
N ALA A 86 -0.95 -3.67 -3.26
CA ALA A 86 -0.79 -2.70 -4.34
C ALA A 86 0.07 -1.51 -3.91
N LEU A 87 -0.07 -1.04 -2.66
CA LEU A 87 0.78 0.03 -2.13
C LEU A 87 2.22 -0.46 -2.05
N ALA A 88 2.48 -1.61 -1.44
CA ALA A 88 3.83 -2.16 -1.33
C ALA A 88 4.52 -2.30 -2.70
N GLY A 89 3.87 -2.94 -3.69
CA GLY A 89 4.45 -3.07 -5.03
C GLY A 89 4.63 -1.74 -5.74
N ARG A 90 3.78 -0.74 -5.48
CA ARG A 90 3.97 0.64 -5.97
C ARG A 90 5.22 1.27 -5.34
N LEU A 91 5.39 1.16 -4.02
CA LEU A 91 6.55 1.70 -3.31
C LEU A 91 7.85 1.09 -3.82
N GLU A 92 7.86 -0.20 -4.14
CA GLU A 92 9.05 -0.88 -4.67
C GLU A 92 9.44 -0.36 -6.03
N ARG A 93 8.46 -0.20 -6.94
CA ARG A 93 8.71 0.40 -8.25
C ARG A 93 9.23 1.82 -8.14
N MET A 94 8.75 2.60 -7.18
CA MET A 94 9.20 3.98 -6.95
C MET A 94 10.59 4.04 -6.30
N ALA A 95 10.87 3.12 -5.37
CA ALA A 95 12.16 3.02 -4.70
C ALA A 95 13.25 2.34 -5.56
N GLY A 96 12.88 1.80 -6.74
CA GLY A 96 13.78 1.04 -7.60
C GLY A 96 14.21 -0.31 -6.99
N LEU A 97 13.40 -0.85 -6.07
CA LEU A 97 13.62 -2.17 -5.49
C LEU A 97 13.14 -3.25 -6.47
N PRO A 98 13.80 -4.43 -6.49
CA PRO A 98 13.34 -5.54 -7.32
C PRO A 98 11.94 -5.98 -6.84
N VAL A 99 10.94 -5.74 -7.68
CA VAL A 99 9.61 -6.34 -7.52
C VAL A 99 9.73 -7.81 -7.97
N ALA A 100 9.52 -8.73 -7.03
CA ALA A 100 9.67 -10.16 -7.25
C ALA A 100 8.46 -10.76 -8.00
#